data_AF-A0A962HMK8-F1
#
_entry.id   AF-A0A962HMK8-F1
#
_cell.length_a   1.000
_cell.length_b   1.000
_cell.length_c   1.000
_cell.angle_alpha   90.00
_cell.angle_beta   90.00
_cell.angle_gamma   90.00
#
_symmetry.space_group_name_H-M   'P 1'
#
loop_
_entity.id
_entity.type
_entity.pdbx_description
1 polymer ?
#
loop_
_entity_poly.entity_id
_entity_poly.type
_entity_poly.pdbx_seq_one_letter_code
_entity_poly.pdbx_strand_id
1 'polypeptide(L)'
;PTERWFWFDPPFWPGQSVLLHKQPDGIWRIDFQLGPNADRDEWKQPEKVRPLIEAMLGEVPFEFEWLSVYRFRCRRMDSFIHEDRILFVGDAAHQVSPFGARGANGALQSAENLVWKLTRILRGTAPATLLGTYDEERSHGADENILNSTRATDFITPKNRVTRLFRDTVLELARQYPFARSLINSGRLSVPCTYENTVLSTPDDPADGFPVEMRPGSVCKDAPVRVLVPAGEHSSREPWLLRHLGERFVVLVAVGKGGMTDGLRGRIKTLQALEDLDVVVIDNDQVPAGVLALADEQHFLHARLALQPGTSYLFRPDQHVAARWRSLDVARVQAAMQRALGHQQASGVKEVKS
;
A
#
# COMPACT_ATOMS: atom_id res chain seq x y z
N PRO A 1 3.30 26.13 14.06
CA PRO A 1 3.44 24.73 14.54
C PRO A 1 3.62 23.74 13.36
N THR A 2 4.59 22.83 13.42
CA THR A 2 4.75 21.74 12.42
C THR A 2 3.70 20.62 12.57
N GLU A 3 2.93 20.66 13.66
CA GLU A 3 1.87 19.71 13.96
C GLU A 3 0.57 20.02 13.21
N ARG A 4 -0.19 18.97 12.86
CA ARG A 4 -1.54 19.12 12.29
C ARG A 4 -2.54 19.35 13.41
N TRP A 5 -3.37 20.38 13.28
CA TRP A 5 -4.35 20.72 14.29
C TRP A 5 -5.75 20.42 13.78
N PHE A 6 -6.55 19.76 14.60
CA PHE A 6 -7.94 19.42 14.28
C PHE A 6 -8.84 19.88 15.43
N TRP A 7 -9.76 20.79 15.13
CA TRP A 7 -10.80 21.24 16.05
C TRP A 7 -12.11 20.57 15.70
N PHE A 8 -12.77 19.96 16.70
CA PHE A 8 -14.10 19.35 16.54
C PHE A 8 -15.26 20.31 16.86
N ASP A 9 -14.94 21.45 17.51
CA ASP A 9 -15.85 22.54 17.85
C ASP A 9 -15.05 23.81 18.22
N PRO A 10 -14.44 24.52 17.24
CA PRO A 10 -13.63 25.70 17.51
C PRO A 10 -14.49 26.92 17.87
N PRO A 11 -14.02 27.81 18.76
CA PRO A 11 -14.77 29.00 19.19
C PRO A 11 -15.04 29.99 18.04
N PHE A 12 -14.22 29.98 16.99
CA PHE A 12 -14.36 30.82 15.81
C PHE A 12 -15.25 30.20 14.71
N TRP A 13 -15.64 28.94 14.84
CA TRP A 13 -16.55 28.26 13.91
C TRP A 13 -17.41 27.20 14.62
N PRO A 14 -18.34 27.63 15.51
CA PRO A 14 -19.04 26.73 16.42
C PRO A 14 -19.91 25.67 15.72
N GLY A 15 -19.95 24.47 16.30
CA GLY A 15 -20.74 23.33 15.81
C GLY A 15 -20.17 22.65 14.57
N GLN A 16 -18.99 23.06 14.11
CA GLN A 16 -18.34 22.58 12.89
C GLN A 16 -16.89 22.17 13.21
N SER A 17 -16.27 21.40 12.31
CA SER A 17 -14.86 21.04 12.43
C SER A 17 -13.97 21.95 11.59
N VAL A 18 -12.74 22.17 12.05
CA VAL A 18 -11.69 22.87 11.28
C VAL A 18 -10.40 22.06 11.34
N LEU A 19 -9.69 21.96 10.23
CA LEU A 19 -8.37 21.34 10.15
C LEU A 19 -7.35 22.36 9.66
N LEU A 20 -6.17 22.37 10.28
CA LEU A 20 -5.00 23.13 9.84
C LEU A 20 -3.82 22.18 9.65
N HIS A 21 -3.14 22.28 8.51
CA HIS A 21 -1.85 21.64 8.34
C HIS A 21 -0.87 22.49 7.52
N LYS A 22 0.41 22.40 7.89
CA LYS A 22 1.48 23.04 7.14
C LYS A 22 1.78 22.26 5.86
N GLN A 23 2.02 23.00 4.77
CA GLN A 23 2.48 22.52 3.48
C GLN A 23 3.91 23.03 3.20
N PRO A 24 4.59 22.55 2.14
CA PRO A 24 5.85 23.13 1.66
C PRO A 24 5.73 24.63 1.35
N ASP A 25 6.87 25.29 1.17
CA ASP A 25 6.95 26.65 0.62
C ASP A 25 6.20 27.73 1.43
N GLY A 26 6.06 27.51 2.74
CA GLY A 26 5.39 28.45 3.64
C GLY A 26 3.85 28.42 3.53
N ILE A 27 3.28 27.47 2.78
CA ILE A 27 1.84 27.36 2.57
C ILE A 27 1.18 26.69 3.79
N TRP A 28 -0.02 27.13 4.11
CA TRP A 28 -0.90 26.49 5.09
C TRP A 28 -2.22 26.15 4.42
N ARG A 29 -2.69 24.92 4.61
CA ARG A 29 -4.03 24.53 4.18
C ARG A 29 -4.94 24.44 5.40
N ILE A 30 -6.08 25.11 5.27
CA ILE A 30 -7.15 25.20 6.27
C ILE A 30 -8.42 24.64 5.63
N ASP A 31 -9.00 23.61 6.25
CA ASP A 31 -10.27 23.04 5.81
C ASP A 31 -11.35 23.39 6.84
N PHE A 32 -12.29 24.26 6.45
CA PHE A 32 -13.49 24.55 7.24
C PHE A 32 -14.62 23.59 6.85
N GLN A 33 -15.20 22.91 7.83
CA GLN A 33 -16.42 22.13 7.59
C GLN A 33 -17.58 23.07 7.29
N LEU A 34 -18.23 22.87 6.15
CA LEU A 34 -19.42 23.60 5.74
C LEU A 34 -20.69 22.81 6.03
N GLY A 35 -21.80 23.51 6.21
CA GLY A 35 -23.12 22.91 6.39
C GLY A 35 -23.66 22.24 5.11
N PRO A 36 -24.69 21.38 5.22
CA PRO A 36 -25.23 20.62 4.09
C PRO A 36 -25.82 21.49 2.97
N ASN A 37 -26.24 22.71 3.30
CA ASN A 37 -26.87 23.67 2.38
C ASN A 37 -25.90 24.78 1.94
N ALA A 38 -24.59 24.60 2.13
CA ALA A 38 -23.61 25.60 1.75
C ALA A 38 -23.53 25.76 0.23
N ASP A 39 -23.67 27.00 -0.24
CA ASP A 39 -23.51 27.35 -1.65
C ASP A 39 -22.02 27.31 -2.05
N ARG A 40 -21.69 26.51 -3.05
CA ARG A 40 -20.29 26.29 -3.46
C ARG A 40 -19.65 27.52 -4.08
N ASP A 41 -20.40 28.33 -4.81
CA ASP A 41 -19.85 29.45 -5.56
C ASP A 41 -19.67 30.66 -4.65
N GLU A 42 -20.55 30.83 -3.65
CA GLU A 42 -20.33 31.82 -2.59
C GLU A 42 -19.09 31.50 -1.74
N TRP A 43 -18.89 30.23 -1.37
CA TRP A 43 -17.75 29.82 -0.52
C TRP A 43 -16.41 29.76 -1.26
N LYS A 44 -16.38 30.03 -2.56
CA LYS A 44 -15.15 30.28 -3.34
C LYS A 44 -14.72 31.75 -3.33
N GLN A 45 -15.52 32.64 -2.75
CA GLN A 45 -15.22 34.07 -2.70
C GLN A 45 -14.29 34.36 -1.50
N PRO A 46 -13.09 34.92 -1.71
CA PRO A 46 -12.14 35.24 -0.64
C PRO A 46 -12.76 36.07 0.49
N GLU A 47 -13.71 36.95 0.18
CA GLU A 47 -14.43 37.83 1.10
C GLU A 47 -15.23 37.05 2.14
N LYS A 48 -15.71 35.86 1.79
CA LYS A 48 -16.49 34.99 2.69
C LYS A 48 -15.58 34.18 3.62
N VAL A 49 -14.36 33.88 3.19
CA VAL A 49 -13.43 32.98 3.89
C VAL A 49 -12.43 33.76 4.75
N ARG A 50 -12.01 34.95 4.30
CA ARG A 50 -11.04 35.81 5.01
C ARG A 50 -11.43 36.07 6.47
N PRO A 51 -12.69 36.44 6.81
CA PRO A 51 -13.07 36.67 8.20
C PRO A 51 -12.90 35.44 9.09
N LEU A 52 -13.08 34.22 8.55
CA LEU A 52 -12.90 32.98 9.31
C LEU A 52 -11.43 32.71 9.60
N ILE A 53 -10.56 32.97 8.63
CA ILE A 53 -9.10 32.82 8.80
C ILE A 53 -8.59 33.87 9.79
N GLU A 54 -9.05 35.11 9.70
CA GLU A 54 -8.69 36.19 10.63
C GLU A 54 -9.18 35.90 12.05
N ALA A 55 -10.39 35.37 12.21
CA ALA A 55 -10.90 34.94 13.52
C ALA A 55 -10.10 33.76 14.11
N MET A 56 -9.52 32.92 13.26
CA MET A 56 -8.72 31.76 13.65
C MET A 56 -7.26 32.14 13.99
N LEU A 57 -6.63 32.99 13.18
CA LEU A 57 -5.19 33.30 13.25
C LEU A 57 -4.89 34.61 13.98
N GLY A 58 -5.87 35.51 14.12
CA GLY A 58 -5.66 36.88 14.58
C GLY A 58 -5.00 37.76 13.50
N GLU A 59 -4.21 38.73 13.93
CA GLU A 59 -3.55 39.73 13.08
C GLU A 59 -2.29 39.17 12.39
N VAL A 60 -2.45 38.14 11.57
CA VAL A 60 -1.36 37.55 10.78
C VAL A 60 -1.58 37.87 9.30
N PRO A 61 -0.59 38.43 8.58
CA PRO A 61 -0.71 38.66 7.15
C PRO A 61 -0.71 37.33 6.39
N PHE A 62 -1.63 37.18 5.44
CA PHE A 62 -1.71 36.01 4.56
C PHE A 62 -2.31 36.37 3.19
N GLU A 63 -1.98 35.54 2.21
CA GLU A 63 -2.52 35.59 0.85
C GLU A 63 -3.20 34.26 0.52
N PHE A 64 -4.20 34.31 -0.38
CA PHE A 64 -4.87 33.10 -0.84
C PHE A 64 -4.11 32.52 -2.03
N GLU A 65 -3.45 31.39 -1.81
CA GLU A 65 -2.85 30.61 -2.90
C GLU A 65 -3.91 29.86 -3.71
N TRP A 66 -4.87 29.24 -3.02
CA TRP A 66 -5.93 28.44 -3.63
C TRP A 66 -7.14 28.33 -2.71
N LEU A 67 -8.34 28.41 -3.30
CA LEU A 67 -9.60 28.25 -2.60
C LEU A 67 -10.54 27.33 -3.38
N SER A 68 -11.15 26.37 -2.70
CA SER A 68 -12.08 25.42 -3.32
C SER A 68 -13.06 24.84 -2.31
N VAL A 69 -14.20 24.39 -2.84
CA VAL A 69 -15.23 23.70 -2.07
C VAL A 69 -15.37 22.30 -2.60
N TYR A 70 -15.31 21.33 -1.69
CA TYR A 70 -15.32 19.92 -2.03
C TYR A 70 -16.25 19.14 -1.10
N ARG A 71 -16.73 17.99 -1.57
CA ARG A 71 -17.66 17.14 -0.84
C ARG A 71 -17.09 15.73 -0.72
N PHE A 72 -17.03 15.23 0.50
CA PHE A 72 -16.59 13.87 0.75
C PHE A 72 -17.60 12.85 0.21
N ARG A 73 -17.08 11.82 -0.45
CA ARG A 73 -17.83 10.63 -0.85
C ARG A 73 -16.96 9.41 -0.53
N CYS A 74 -17.57 8.37 -0.01
CA CYS A 74 -16.96 7.06 0.17
C CYS A 74 -17.79 6.07 -0.65
N ARG A 75 -17.29 5.68 -1.83
CA ARG A 75 -17.99 4.78 -2.76
C ARG A 75 -17.01 4.18 -3.75
N ARG A 76 -17.37 3.04 -4.33
CA ARG A 76 -16.68 2.48 -5.49
C ARG A 76 -17.68 1.93 -6.49
N MET A 77 -17.22 1.65 -7.69
CA MET A 77 -17.96 0.86 -8.66
C MET A 77 -18.06 -0.59 -8.20
N ASP A 78 -19.08 -1.30 -8.69
CA ASP A 78 -19.26 -2.73 -8.38
C ASP A 78 -18.13 -3.57 -9.00
N SER A 79 -17.68 -3.18 -10.20
CA SER A 79 -16.52 -3.73 -10.91
C SER A 79 -15.64 -2.61 -11.45
N PHE A 80 -14.33 -2.79 -11.44
CA PHE A 80 -13.35 -1.85 -12.03
C PHE A 80 -13.03 -2.19 -13.49
N ILE A 81 -13.58 -3.29 -14.00
CA ILE A 81 -13.40 -3.78 -15.36
C ILE A 81 -14.78 -3.90 -16.01
N HIS A 82 -14.93 -3.31 -17.19
CA HIS A 82 -16.15 -3.39 -17.99
C HIS A 82 -15.83 -3.89 -19.39
N GLU A 83 -16.67 -4.81 -19.90
CA GLU A 83 -16.56 -5.40 -21.25
C GLU A 83 -15.16 -5.98 -21.53
N ASP A 84 -14.48 -6.47 -20.49
CA ASP A 84 -13.11 -7.01 -20.52
C ASP A 84 -12.02 -6.10 -21.10
N ARG A 85 -12.33 -4.81 -21.33
CA ARG A 85 -11.48 -3.89 -22.10
C ARG A 85 -11.43 -2.48 -21.53
N ILE A 86 -12.41 -2.09 -20.74
CA ILE A 86 -12.49 -0.76 -20.13
C ILE A 86 -12.09 -0.88 -18.67
N LEU A 87 -11.03 -0.16 -18.29
CA LEU A 87 -10.37 -0.26 -17.00
C LEU A 87 -10.46 1.06 -16.26
N PHE A 88 -10.99 1.06 -15.04
CA PHE A 88 -11.12 2.25 -14.21
C PHE A 88 -10.09 2.24 -13.08
N VAL A 89 -9.37 3.35 -12.90
CA VAL A 89 -8.30 3.48 -11.90
C VAL A 89 -8.52 4.73 -11.04
N GLY A 90 -8.22 4.64 -9.75
CA GLY A 90 -8.25 5.79 -8.83
C GLY A 90 -9.66 6.33 -8.63
N ASP A 91 -9.82 7.66 -8.60
CA ASP A 91 -11.10 8.33 -8.35
C ASP A 91 -12.20 8.01 -9.38
N ALA A 92 -11.82 7.51 -10.56
CA ALA A 92 -12.77 7.01 -11.55
C ALA A 92 -13.43 5.69 -11.13
N ALA A 93 -12.75 4.88 -10.30
CA ALA A 93 -13.23 3.59 -9.79
C ALA A 93 -13.71 3.67 -8.33
N HIS A 94 -13.00 4.43 -7.49
CA HIS A 94 -13.24 4.49 -6.05
C HIS A 94 -12.95 5.88 -5.48
N GLN A 95 -13.84 6.40 -4.66
CA GLN A 95 -13.72 7.68 -3.98
C GLN A 95 -13.74 7.47 -2.47
N VAL A 96 -12.88 8.21 -1.78
CA VAL A 96 -12.74 8.17 -0.32
C VAL A 96 -12.67 9.58 0.24
N SER A 97 -12.95 9.73 1.54
CA SER A 97 -12.68 10.99 2.24
C SER A 97 -11.16 11.30 2.21
N PRO A 98 -10.75 12.59 2.25
CA PRO A 98 -9.33 12.95 2.29
C PRO A 98 -8.62 12.47 3.57
N PHE A 99 -9.38 12.13 4.61
CA PHE A 99 -8.83 11.68 5.89
C PHE A 99 -8.10 10.35 5.73
N GLY A 100 -6.85 10.33 6.16
CA GLY A 100 -5.94 9.18 6.01
C GLY A 100 -5.14 9.17 4.70
N ALA A 101 -5.27 10.19 3.83
CA ALA A 101 -4.52 10.31 2.58
C ALA A 101 -4.67 9.09 1.63
N ARG A 102 -5.88 8.52 1.53
CA ARG A 102 -6.12 7.24 0.84
C ARG A 102 -6.41 7.36 -0.66
N GLY A 103 -6.95 8.48 -1.13
CA GLY A 103 -7.37 8.65 -2.54
C GLY A 103 -6.22 8.51 -3.52
N ALA A 104 -5.28 9.47 -3.51
CA ALA A 104 -4.12 9.46 -4.41
C ALA A 104 -3.21 8.24 -4.22
N ASN A 105 -2.96 7.82 -2.98
CA ASN A 105 -2.15 6.63 -2.69
C ASN A 105 -2.83 5.35 -3.21
N GLY A 106 -4.14 5.22 -3.03
CA GLY A 106 -4.92 4.10 -3.56
C GLY A 106 -4.93 4.07 -5.10
N ALA A 107 -4.99 5.23 -5.75
CA ALA A 107 -4.91 5.35 -7.20
C ALA A 107 -3.55 4.87 -7.74
N LEU A 108 -2.44 5.28 -7.11
CA LEU A 108 -1.10 4.83 -7.50
C LEU A 108 -0.95 3.31 -7.34
N GLN A 109 -1.37 2.76 -6.20
CA GLN A 109 -1.36 1.31 -5.97
C GLN A 109 -2.21 0.55 -6.99
N SER A 110 -3.36 1.12 -7.39
CA SER A 110 -4.20 0.54 -8.44
C SER A 110 -3.50 0.56 -9.80
N ALA A 111 -2.80 1.63 -10.14
CA ALA A 111 -2.01 1.70 -11.38
C ALA A 111 -0.87 0.68 -11.38
N GLU A 112 -0.08 0.60 -10.29
CA GLU A 112 1.02 -0.35 -10.16
C GLU A 112 0.54 -1.80 -10.30
N ASN A 113 -0.55 -2.18 -9.61
CA ASN A 113 -1.14 -3.50 -9.69
C ASN A 113 -1.64 -3.85 -11.11
N LEU A 114 -2.21 -2.88 -11.82
CA LEU A 114 -2.74 -3.08 -13.17
C LEU A 114 -1.61 -3.21 -14.22
N VAL A 115 -0.64 -2.30 -14.19
CA VAL A 115 0.32 -2.14 -15.28
C VAL A 115 1.19 -3.38 -15.46
N TRP A 116 1.63 -4.02 -14.37
CA TRP A 116 2.47 -5.21 -14.49
C TRP A 116 1.72 -6.39 -15.12
N LYS A 117 0.43 -6.56 -14.78
CA LYS A 117 -0.47 -7.58 -15.35
C LYS A 117 -0.72 -7.31 -16.82
N LEU A 118 -1.14 -6.08 -17.14
CA LEU A 118 -1.48 -5.66 -18.49
C LEU A 118 -0.27 -5.79 -19.44
N THR A 119 0.93 -5.41 -18.99
CA THR A 119 2.16 -5.54 -19.77
C THR A 119 2.41 -6.99 -20.21
N ARG A 120 2.16 -7.96 -19.33
CA ARG A 120 2.39 -9.39 -19.60
C ARG A 120 1.31 -9.99 -20.47
N ILE A 121 0.06 -9.55 -20.30
CA ILE A 121 -1.05 -9.90 -21.20
C ILE A 121 -0.75 -9.41 -22.62
N LEU A 122 -0.34 -8.15 -22.78
CA LEU A 122 -0.02 -7.55 -24.09
C LEU A 122 1.19 -8.20 -24.77
N ARG A 123 2.14 -8.72 -23.98
CA ARG A 123 3.30 -9.48 -24.48
C ARG A 123 3.01 -10.96 -24.74
N GLY A 124 1.81 -11.45 -24.42
CA GLY A 124 1.44 -12.86 -24.56
C GLY A 124 2.09 -13.80 -23.53
N THR A 125 2.67 -13.28 -22.44
CA THR A 125 3.31 -14.08 -21.39
C THR A 125 2.38 -14.39 -20.21
N ALA A 126 1.17 -13.82 -20.20
CA ALA A 126 0.09 -14.11 -19.26
C ALA A 126 -1.27 -14.18 -19.97
N PRO A 127 -2.22 -15.01 -19.49
CA PRO A 127 -3.57 -15.08 -20.03
C PRO A 127 -4.36 -13.81 -19.71
N ALA A 128 -5.33 -13.47 -20.55
CA ALA A 128 -6.22 -12.32 -20.33
C ALA A 128 -7.00 -12.40 -19.00
N THR A 129 -7.25 -13.61 -18.49
CA THR A 129 -7.94 -13.83 -17.21
C THR A 129 -7.17 -13.28 -16.00
N LEU A 130 -5.85 -13.08 -16.12
CA LEU A 130 -5.05 -12.40 -15.09
C LEU A 130 -5.62 -10.99 -14.80
N LEU A 131 -6.22 -10.33 -15.80
CA LEU A 131 -6.82 -9.01 -15.63
C LEU A 131 -7.96 -9.03 -14.61
N GLY A 132 -8.74 -10.10 -14.50
CA GLY A 132 -9.81 -10.21 -13.49
C GLY A 132 -9.31 -10.04 -12.05
N THR A 133 -8.08 -10.45 -11.78
CA THR A 133 -7.46 -10.29 -10.46
C THR A 133 -7.14 -8.83 -10.12
N TYR A 134 -7.09 -7.92 -11.10
CA TYR A 134 -6.98 -6.48 -10.83
C TYR A 134 -8.22 -5.98 -10.10
N ASP A 135 -9.42 -6.35 -10.58
CA ASP A 135 -10.67 -5.98 -9.93
C ASP A 135 -10.78 -6.60 -8.53
N GLU A 136 -10.52 -7.91 -8.40
CA GLU A 136 -10.56 -8.60 -7.10
C GLU A 136 -9.64 -7.94 -6.05
N GLU A 137 -8.37 -7.74 -6.39
CA GLU A 137 -7.37 -7.20 -5.48
C GLU A 137 -7.63 -5.72 -5.16
N ARG A 138 -7.98 -4.91 -6.16
CA ARG A 138 -8.16 -3.46 -5.96
C ARG A 138 -9.53 -3.08 -5.41
N SER A 139 -10.57 -3.88 -5.66
CA SER A 139 -11.85 -3.75 -4.97
C SER A 139 -11.70 -4.06 -3.48
N HIS A 140 -10.93 -5.09 -3.11
CA HIS A 140 -10.59 -5.38 -1.71
C HIS A 140 -9.87 -4.19 -1.03
N GLY A 141 -8.85 -3.63 -1.69
CA GLY A 141 -8.15 -2.44 -1.19
C GLY A 141 -9.04 -1.19 -1.11
N ALA A 142 -9.98 -1.03 -2.05
CA ALA A 142 -10.96 0.05 -2.02
C ALA A 142 -11.95 -0.10 -0.85
N ASP A 143 -12.43 -1.32 -0.57
CA ASP A 143 -13.32 -1.61 0.55
C ASP A 143 -12.64 -1.33 1.90
N GLU A 144 -11.38 -1.75 2.07
CA GLU A 144 -10.59 -1.44 3.26
C GLU A 144 -10.46 0.09 3.46
N ASN A 145 -10.16 0.82 2.38
CA ASN A 145 -10.03 2.27 2.43
C ASN A 145 -11.36 2.96 2.74
N ILE A 146 -12.46 2.54 2.11
CA ILE A 146 -13.81 3.07 2.32
C ILE A 146 -14.25 2.85 3.76
N LEU A 147 -14.02 1.67 4.33
CA LEU A 147 -14.34 1.36 5.73
C LEU A 147 -13.63 2.32 6.69
N ASN A 148 -12.32 2.48 6.53
CA ASN A 148 -11.51 3.35 7.38
C ASN A 148 -11.88 4.84 7.22
N SER A 149 -12.10 5.29 5.99
CA SER A 149 -12.51 6.67 5.69
C SER A 149 -13.91 6.98 6.19
N THR A 150 -14.84 6.02 6.15
CA THR A 150 -16.20 6.19 6.69
C THR A 150 -16.17 6.35 8.20
N ARG A 151 -15.40 5.52 8.91
CA ARG A 151 -15.20 5.67 10.36
C ARG A 151 -14.62 7.03 10.75
N ALA A 152 -13.62 7.51 9.99
CA ALA A 152 -13.03 8.84 10.19
C ALA A 152 -14.10 9.94 10.04
N THR A 153 -14.84 9.87 8.93
CA THR A 153 -15.83 10.88 8.56
C THR A 153 -16.97 10.92 9.57
N ASP A 154 -17.45 9.77 10.02
CA ASP A 154 -18.54 9.69 11.01
C ASP A 154 -18.13 10.19 12.40
N PHE A 155 -16.87 10.01 12.79
CA PHE A 155 -16.32 10.57 14.03
C PHE A 155 -16.18 12.10 13.93
N ILE A 156 -15.68 12.61 12.80
CA ILE A 156 -15.47 14.04 12.57
C ILE A 156 -16.80 14.80 12.42
N THR A 157 -17.72 14.25 11.64
CA THR A 157 -19.00 14.86 11.28
C THR A 157 -20.17 14.06 11.86
N PRO A 158 -20.46 14.18 13.17
CA PRO A 158 -21.50 13.40 13.81
C PRO A 158 -22.89 13.79 13.30
N LYS A 159 -23.63 12.80 12.80
CA LYS A 159 -24.91 12.97 12.10
C LYS A 159 -26.11 13.20 13.03
N ASN A 160 -26.01 12.76 14.27
CA ASN A 160 -27.09 12.85 15.26
C ASN A 160 -26.56 13.02 16.70
N ARG A 161 -27.48 13.22 17.66
CA ARG A 161 -27.15 13.45 19.08
C ARG A 161 -26.36 12.29 19.69
N VAL A 162 -26.65 11.05 19.31
CA VAL A 162 -25.97 9.86 19.84
C VAL A 162 -24.51 9.83 19.36
N THR A 163 -24.29 10.03 18.06
CA THR A 163 -22.92 10.09 17.49
C THR A 163 -22.11 11.27 18.03
N ARG A 164 -22.76 12.41 18.34
CA ARG A 164 -22.12 13.55 19.00
C ARG A 164 -21.67 13.19 20.42
N LEU A 165 -22.58 12.66 21.23
CA LEU A 165 -22.27 12.22 22.59
C LEU A 165 -21.12 11.21 22.60
N PHE A 166 -21.16 10.21 21.73
CA PHE A 166 -20.09 9.23 21.59
C PHE A 166 -18.74 9.91 21.30
N ARG A 167 -18.67 10.79 20.29
CA ARG A 167 -17.46 11.53 19.92
C ARG A 167 -16.93 12.33 21.11
N ASP A 168 -17.79 13.09 21.77
CA ASP A 168 -17.40 13.99 22.86
C ASP A 168 -16.90 13.20 24.08
N THR A 169 -17.55 12.09 24.43
CA THR A 169 -17.08 11.18 25.48
C THR A 169 -15.73 10.53 25.12
N VAL A 170 -15.53 10.13 23.86
CA VAL A 170 -14.24 9.60 23.40
C VAL A 170 -13.14 10.65 23.52
N LEU A 171 -13.41 11.90 23.15
CA LEU A 171 -12.45 13.01 23.27
C LEU A 171 -12.07 13.29 24.72
N GLU A 172 -13.03 13.24 25.64
CA GLU A 172 -12.79 13.38 27.08
C GLU A 172 -11.91 12.24 27.61
N LEU A 173 -12.28 10.98 27.32
CA LEU A 173 -11.56 9.80 27.79
C LEU A 173 -10.15 9.72 27.20
N ALA A 174 -9.94 10.12 25.94
CA ALA A 174 -8.65 10.03 25.27
C ALA A 174 -7.53 10.85 25.93
N ARG A 175 -7.88 11.86 26.75
CA ARG A 175 -6.91 12.60 27.56
C ARG A 175 -6.15 11.67 28.50
N GLN A 176 -6.85 10.69 29.09
CA GLN A 176 -6.31 9.82 30.13
C GLN A 176 -6.09 8.38 29.67
N TYR A 177 -6.91 7.87 28.74
CA TYR A 177 -6.96 6.45 28.41
C TYR A 177 -6.47 6.14 26.98
N PRO A 178 -5.44 5.28 26.81
CA PRO A 178 -4.92 4.92 25.50
C PRO A 178 -5.94 4.29 24.55
N PHE A 179 -6.89 3.49 25.06
CA PHE A 179 -7.90 2.84 24.21
C PHE A 179 -8.86 3.85 23.55
N ALA A 180 -9.12 5.00 24.18
CA ALA A 180 -9.98 6.01 23.58
C ALA A 180 -9.24 6.78 22.47
N ARG A 181 -7.91 6.89 22.55
CA ARG A 181 -7.08 7.51 21.49
C ARG A 181 -7.16 6.73 20.18
N SER A 182 -7.27 5.40 20.23
CA SER A 182 -7.45 4.58 19.02
C SER A 182 -8.85 4.70 18.41
N LEU A 183 -9.82 5.29 19.11
CA LEU A 183 -11.15 5.59 18.57
C LEU A 183 -11.21 6.94 17.85
N ILE A 184 -10.40 7.92 18.28
CA ILE A 184 -10.26 9.21 17.58
C ILE A 184 -9.57 8.99 16.23
N ASN A 185 -8.51 8.18 16.25
CA ASN A 185 -7.72 7.91 15.07
C ASN A 185 -8.25 6.64 14.41
N SER A 186 -9.14 6.79 13.43
CA SER A 186 -9.78 5.68 12.71
C SER A 186 -8.82 4.80 11.87
N GLY A 187 -7.51 4.98 12.03
CA GLY A 187 -6.46 4.13 11.47
C GLY A 187 -5.17 4.91 11.17
N ARG A 188 -4.10 4.19 10.84
CA ARG A 188 -2.90 4.79 10.24
C ARG A 188 -3.25 5.52 8.94
N LEU A 189 -2.36 6.41 8.49
CA LEU A 189 -2.31 6.88 7.10
C LEU A 189 -2.40 5.68 6.14
N SER A 190 -2.80 5.93 4.89
CA SER A 190 -2.89 4.92 3.82
C SER A 190 -1.73 3.92 3.92
N VAL A 191 -2.06 2.65 4.12
CA VAL A 191 -1.10 1.54 4.13
C VAL A 191 -1.27 0.73 2.86
N PRO A 192 -0.24 0.01 2.41
CA PRO A 192 -0.40 -0.99 1.36
C PRO A 192 -1.38 -2.08 1.81
N CYS A 193 -2.27 -2.48 0.92
CA CYS A 193 -3.26 -3.52 1.20
C CYS A 193 -2.59 -4.91 1.20
N THR A 194 -3.06 -5.81 2.05
CA THR A 194 -2.65 -7.22 2.02
C THR A 194 -3.76 -8.01 1.37
N TYR A 195 -3.49 -8.65 0.23
CA TYR A 195 -4.51 -9.41 -0.50
C TYR A 195 -4.70 -10.79 0.14
N GLU A 196 -5.69 -10.90 1.00
CA GLU A 196 -6.03 -12.17 1.62
C GLU A 196 -6.66 -13.12 0.60
N ASN A 197 -6.14 -14.35 0.53
CA ASN A 197 -6.65 -15.41 -0.35
C ASN A 197 -6.67 -15.05 -1.84
N THR A 198 -5.82 -14.12 -2.30
CA THR A 198 -5.65 -13.88 -3.74
C THR A 198 -5.23 -15.18 -4.44
N VAL A 199 -5.87 -15.46 -5.58
CA VAL A 199 -5.57 -16.64 -6.40
C VAL A 199 -4.13 -16.63 -6.93
N LEU A 200 -3.50 -15.46 -6.97
CA LEU A 200 -2.13 -15.25 -7.44
C LEU A 200 -1.07 -15.68 -6.43
N SER A 201 -1.43 -15.83 -5.16
CA SER A 201 -0.50 -16.23 -4.12
C SER A 201 -0.53 -17.74 -3.92
N THR A 202 0.65 -18.33 -3.71
CA THR A 202 0.78 -19.74 -3.31
C THR A 202 0.67 -19.82 -1.80
N PRO A 203 -0.26 -20.61 -1.23
CA PRO A 203 -0.38 -20.77 0.21
C PRO A 203 0.91 -21.32 0.84
N ASP A 204 1.17 -20.91 2.07
CA ASP A 204 2.26 -21.47 2.87
C ASP A 204 2.03 -22.97 3.14
N ASP A 205 3.12 -23.72 3.23
CA ASP A 205 3.11 -25.05 3.84
C ASP A 205 3.10 -24.88 5.38
N PRO A 206 2.12 -25.42 6.11
CA PRO A 206 2.11 -25.35 7.57
C PRO A 206 3.39 -25.90 8.22
N ALA A 207 4.07 -26.85 7.58
CA ALA A 207 5.32 -27.43 8.07
C ALA A 207 6.50 -26.43 8.05
N ASP A 208 6.45 -25.39 7.20
CA ASP A 208 7.49 -24.36 7.12
C ASP A 208 7.45 -23.40 8.33
N GLY A 209 6.36 -23.37 9.09
CA GLY A 209 6.26 -22.63 10.36
C GLY A 209 6.57 -21.15 10.24
N PHE A 210 6.13 -20.49 9.16
CA PHE A 210 6.31 -19.05 9.01
C PHE A 210 5.34 -18.26 9.92
N PRO A 211 5.76 -17.07 10.40
CA PRO A 211 4.86 -16.17 11.11
C PRO A 211 3.81 -15.55 10.17
N VAL A 212 2.74 -14.97 10.71
CA VAL A 212 1.65 -14.36 9.93
C VAL A 212 2.09 -13.10 9.16
N GLU A 213 3.13 -12.44 9.66
CA GLU A 213 3.79 -11.33 8.99
C GLU A 213 4.42 -11.80 7.67
N MET A 214 4.31 -10.95 6.64
CA MET A 214 4.85 -11.24 5.30
C MET A 214 4.30 -12.53 4.69
N ARG A 215 3.10 -12.95 5.10
CA ARG A 215 2.35 -14.03 4.45
C ARG A 215 2.11 -13.72 2.96
N PRO A 216 1.92 -14.73 2.11
CA PRO A 216 1.54 -14.52 0.73
C PRO A 216 0.36 -13.53 0.60
N GLY A 217 0.48 -12.57 -0.32
CA GLY A 217 -0.43 -11.44 -0.50
C GLY A 217 -0.03 -10.17 0.26
N SER A 218 0.93 -10.23 1.18
CA SER A 218 1.47 -9.04 1.88
C SER A 218 2.42 -8.26 0.98
N VAL A 219 2.46 -6.93 1.12
CA VAL A 219 3.53 -6.10 0.53
C VAL A 219 4.82 -6.27 1.33
N CYS A 220 5.95 -6.42 0.63
CA CYS A 220 7.25 -6.52 1.26
C CYS A 220 7.54 -5.27 2.12
N LYS A 221 8.05 -5.48 3.33
CA LYS A 221 8.57 -4.39 4.15
C LYS A 221 9.98 -4.06 3.71
N ASP A 222 10.22 -2.77 3.44
CA ASP A 222 11.56 -2.29 3.14
C ASP A 222 12.53 -2.54 4.29
N ALA A 223 13.83 -2.52 4.02
CA ALA A 223 14.90 -2.56 5.02
C ALA A 223 16.21 -2.02 4.46
N PRO A 224 17.08 -1.43 5.31
CA PRO A 224 18.40 -1.03 4.87
C PRO A 224 19.22 -2.26 4.48
N VAL A 225 19.88 -2.19 3.33
CA VAL A 225 20.74 -3.25 2.79
C VAL A 225 22.02 -2.62 2.24
N ARG A 226 23.10 -3.40 2.22
CA ARG A 226 24.31 -3.02 1.47
C ARG A 226 24.47 -3.95 0.27
N VAL A 227 24.71 -3.39 -0.90
CA VAL A 227 25.06 -4.20 -2.08
C VAL A 227 26.47 -4.75 -1.90
N LEU A 228 26.60 -6.07 -2.01
CA LEU A 228 27.87 -6.77 -1.99
C LEU A 228 28.46 -6.74 -3.41
N VAL A 229 29.57 -6.02 -3.56
CA VAL A 229 30.36 -5.94 -4.79
C VAL A 229 31.77 -6.45 -4.51
N PRO A 230 32.53 -6.87 -5.54
CA PRO A 230 33.92 -7.25 -5.40
C PRO A 230 34.76 -6.18 -4.67
N ALA A 231 35.80 -6.61 -3.97
CA ALA A 231 36.66 -5.72 -3.21
C ALA A 231 37.26 -4.61 -4.10
N GLY A 232 37.06 -3.35 -3.70
CA GLY A 232 37.54 -2.17 -4.42
C GLY A 232 36.48 -1.50 -5.31
N GLU A 233 35.34 -2.13 -5.53
CA GLU A 233 34.22 -1.52 -6.25
C GLU A 233 33.23 -0.83 -5.29
N HIS A 234 32.55 0.20 -5.79
CA HIS A 234 31.45 0.86 -5.08
C HIS A 234 30.18 0.71 -5.91
N SER A 235 29.09 0.28 -5.26
CA SER A 235 27.77 0.26 -5.89
C SER A 235 27.12 1.64 -5.76
N SER A 236 26.59 2.15 -6.88
CA SER A 236 25.70 3.33 -6.90
C SER A 236 24.24 2.99 -6.59
N ARG A 237 23.90 1.70 -6.46
CA ARG A 237 22.53 1.29 -6.16
C ARG A 237 22.12 1.70 -4.75
N GLU A 238 20.84 2.01 -4.59
CA GLU A 238 20.28 2.50 -3.34
C GLU A 238 20.30 1.44 -2.21
N PRO A 239 20.53 1.86 -0.95
CA PRO A 239 20.73 0.97 0.19
C PRO A 239 19.41 0.49 0.84
N TRP A 240 18.37 0.25 0.05
CA TRP A 240 17.02 -0.14 0.53
C TRP A 240 16.47 -1.31 -0.27
N LEU A 241 15.96 -2.35 0.40
CA LEU A 241 15.49 -3.59 -0.23
C LEU A 241 14.49 -3.33 -1.35
N LEU A 242 13.48 -2.47 -1.14
CA LEU A 242 12.42 -2.26 -2.13
C LEU A 242 12.95 -1.71 -3.46
N ARG A 243 14.14 -1.12 -3.49
CA ARG A 243 14.79 -0.63 -4.72
C ARG A 243 15.37 -1.74 -5.58
N HIS A 244 15.44 -2.95 -5.04
CA HIS A 244 15.88 -4.15 -5.73
C HIS A 244 14.72 -5.12 -5.99
N LEU A 245 13.47 -4.71 -5.70
CA LEU A 245 12.26 -5.48 -5.94
C LEU A 245 11.33 -4.73 -6.92
N GLY A 246 10.67 -5.48 -7.80
CA GLY A 246 9.66 -4.97 -8.73
C GLY A 246 10.09 -5.07 -10.19
N GLU A 247 9.25 -4.56 -11.10
CA GLU A 247 9.35 -4.66 -12.57
C GLU A 247 9.26 -6.09 -13.13
N ARG A 248 10.06 -7.01 -12.59
CA ARG A 248 10.12 -8.45 -12.82
C ARG A 248 9.73 -9.19 -11.53
N PHE A 249 9.55 -10.51 -11.62
CA PHE A 249 9.51 -11.31 -10.39
C PHE A 249 10.90 -11.32 -9.76
N VAL A 250 10.96 -11.39 -8.43
CA VAL A 250 12.22 -11.50 -7.71
C VAL A 250 12.16 -12.69 -6.76
N VAL A 251 13.10 -13.62 -6.88
CA VAL A 251 13.34 -14.63 -5.85
C VAL A 251 14.49 -14.19 -4.96
N LEU A 252 14.18 -13.93 -3.69
CA LEU A 252 15.15 -13.64 -2.65
C LEU A 252 15.52 -14.94 -1.95
N VAL A 253 16.83 -15.19 -1.76
CA VAL A 253 17.35 -16.40 -1.13
C VAL A 253 18.33 -16.03 -0.01
N ALA A 254 18.01 -16.42 1.22
CA ALA A 254 18.88 -16.21 2.36
C ALA A 254 19.99 -17.27 2.42
N VAL A 255 21.25 -16.84 2.36
CA VAL A 255 22.40 -17.73 2.47
C VAL A 255 23.07 -17.42 3.80
N GLY A 256 22.89 -18.30 4.78
CA GLY A 256 23.47 -18.10 6.10
C GLY A 256 25.00 -18.19 6.10
N LYS A 257 25.58 -17.99 7.29
CA LYS A 257 27.04 -18.04 7.53
C LYS A 257 27.74 -19.33 7.10
N GLY A 258 26.98 -20.42 6.90
CA GLY A 258 27.49 -21.69 6.35
C GLY A 258 27.91 -21.62 4.87
N GLY A 259 27.67 -20.51 4.19
CA GLY A 259 28.07 -20.29 2.81
C GLY A 259 27.12 -20.94 1.78
N MET A 260 27.48 -20.79 0.51
CA MET A 260 26.68 -21.30 -0.61
C MET A 260 27.19 -22.67 -1.03
N THR A 261 26.35 -23.70 -0.87
CA THR A 261 26.66 -25.06 -1.36
C THR A 261 26.56 -25.15 -2.88
N ASP A 262 27.26 -26.10 -3.49
CA ASP A 262 27.20 -26.32 -4.95
C ASP A 262 25.78 -26.64 -5.44
N GLY A 263 25.02 -27.40 -4.67
CA GLY A 263 23.61 -27.68 -4.98
C GLY A 263 22.71 -26.44 -4.92
N LEU A 264 22.96 -25.51 -3.99
CA LEU A 264 22.26 -24.23 -3.97
C LEU A 264 22.69 -23.33 -5.14
N ARG A 265 24.00 -23.26 -5.42
CA ARG A 265 24.56 -22.53 -6.56
C ARG A 265 23.97 -23.01 -7.89
N GLY A 266 23.83 -24.32 -8.07
CA GLY A 266 23.20 -24.92 -9.24
C GLY A 266 21.74 -24.47 -9.41
N ARG A 267 20.94 -24.53 -8.34
CA ARG A 267 19.54 -24.07 -8.34
C ARG A 267 19.42 -22.58 -8.66
N ILE A 268 20.28 -21.74 -8.10
CA ILE A 268 20.32 -20.29 -8.40
C ILE A 268 20.61 -20.05 -9.89
N LYS A 269 21.58 -20.76 -10.47
CA LYS A 269 21.87 -20.65 -11.92
C LYS A 269 20.68 -21.07 -12.79
N THR A 270 19.97 -22.13 -12.40
CA THR A 270 18.75 -22.55 -13.12
C THR A 270 17.67 -21.47 -13.06
N LEU A 271 17.45 -20.86 -11.89
CA LEU A 271 16.48 -19.77 -11.74
C LEU A 271 16.88 -18.50 -12.50
N GLN A 272 18.17 -18.16 -12.51
CA GLN A 272 18.69 -17.01 -13.24
C GLN A 272 18.46 -17.11 -14.75
N ALA A 273 18.35 -18.32 -15.29
CA ALA A 273 18.06 -18.56 -16.71
C ALA A 273 16.56 -18.38 -17.06
N LEU A 274 15.68 -18.20 -16.06
CA LEU A 274 14.26 -18.00 -16.31
C LEU A 274 13.98 -16.57 -16.79
N GLU A 275 13.10 -16.45 -17.77
CA GLU A 275 12.57 -15.16 -18.19
C GLU A 275 11.70 -14.54 -17.09
N ASP A 276 11.66 -13.21 -17.06
CA ASP A 276 10.89 -12.42 -16.08
C ASP A 276 11.16 -12.71 -14.59
N LEU A 277 12.33 -13.29 -14.26
CA LEU A 277 12.79 -13.51 -12.89
C LEU A 277 14.18 -12.89 -12.68
N ASP A 278 14.35 -12.22 -11.54
CA ASP A 278 15.65 -11.86 -10.99
C ASP A 278 15.92 -12.65 -9.71
N VAL A 279 17.19 -12.95 -9.44
CA VAL A 279 17.61 -13.65 -8.22
C VAL A 279 18.43 -12.70 -7.35
N VAL A 280 18.03 -12.59 -6.08
CA VAL A 280 18.71 -11.82 -5.06
C VAL A 280 19.15 -12.75 -3.94
N VAL A 281 20.43 -12.70 -3.60
CA VAL A 281 21.03 -13.48 -2.51
C VAL A 281 21.33 -12.57 -1.33
N ILE A 282 20.95 -13.01 -0.13
CA ILE A 282 21.21 -12.29 1.11
C ILE A 282 22.38 -12.95 1.86
N ASP A 283 23.31 -12.11 2.34
CA ASP A 283 24.48 -12.41 3.17
C ASP A 283 25.52 -13.36 2.58
N ASN A 284 25.67 -13.35 1.25
CA ASN A 284 26.77 -14.04 0.59
C ASN A 284 27.18 -13.31 -0.69
N ASP A 285 28.46 -12.98 -0.83
CA ASP A 285 29.05 -12.33 -2.00
C ASP A 285 29.56 -13.34 -3.06
N GLN A 286 29.70 -14.63 -2.70
CA GLN A 286 30.15 -15.71 -3.58
C GLN A 286 29.01 -16.21 -4.47
N VAL A 287 28.33 -15.32 -5.19
CA VAL A 287 27.16 -15.63 -6.04
C VAL A 287 27.56 -15.89 -7.50
N PRO A 288 26.74 -16.59 -8.30
CA PRO A 288 26.93 -16.65 -9.75
C PRO A 288 26.96 -15.25 -10.39
N ALA A 289 27.72 -15.09 -11.47
CA ALA A 289 27.81 -13.83 -12.19
C ALA A 289 26.42 -13.32 -12.62
N GLY A 290 26.13 -12.04 -12.39
CA GLY A 290 24.83 -11.42 -12.69
C GLY A 290 23.74 -11.59 -11.63
N VAL A 291 23.99 -12.37 -10.57
CA VAL A 291 23.09 -12.43 -9.40
C VAL A 291 23.40 -11.28 -8.46
N LEU A 292 22.36 -10.60 -7.97
CA LEU A 292 22.54 -9.52 -6.99
C LEU A 292 22.79 -10.12 -5.60
N ALA A 293 23.86 -9.68 -4.95
CA ALA A 293 24.16 -10.01 -3.57
C ALA A 293 23.93 -8.80 -2.67
N LEU A 294 23.21 -8.98 -1.58
CA LEU A 294 22.91 -7.95 -0.57
C LEU A 294 23.34 -8.44 0.81
N ALA A 295 23.74 -7.53 1.70
CA ALA A 295 23.98 -7.80 3.11
C ALA A 295 22.92 -7.14 4.00
N ASP A 296 22.44 -7.88 4.99
CA ASP A 296 21.53 -7.44 6.04
C ASP A 296 22.30 -7.16 7.34
N GLU A 297 23.12 -6.11 7.32
CA GLU A 297 24.05 -5.78 8.42
C GLU A 297 23.35 -5.46 9.74
N GLN A 298 22.12 -4.96 9.66
CA GLN A 298 21.32 -4.55 10.81
C GLN A 298 20.27 -5.61 11.21
N HIS A 299 20.27 -6.77 10.54
CA HIS A 299 19.35 -7.89 10.78
C HIS A 299 17.85 -7.56 10.63
N PHE A 300 17.52 -6.48 9.94
CA PHE A 300 16.13 -6.09 9.71
C PHE A 300 15.43 -7.02 8.73
N LEU A 301 16.13 -7.50 7.69
CA LEU A 301 15.53 -8.47 6.75
C LEU A 301 15.26 -9.80 7.43
N HIS A 302 16.23 -10.31 8.20
CA HIS A 302 16.04 -11.53 8.97
C HIS A 302 14.84 -11.43 9.91
N ALA A 303 14.70 -10.33 10.64
CA ALA A 303 13.57 -10.14 11.54
C ALA A 303 12.24 -10.00 10.78
N ARG A 304 12.20 -9.22 9.69
CA ARG A 304 10.96 -8.90 8.96
C ARG A 304 10.45 -10.05 8.10
N LEU A 305 11.34 -10.80 7.46
CA LEU A 305 11.01 -11.93 6.57
C LEU A 305 11.19 -13.30 7.25
N ALA A 306 11.56 -13.32 8.54
CA ALA A 306 11.90 -14.53 9.29
C ALA A 306 12.94 -15.40 8.57
N LEU A 307 14.00 -14.77 8.03
CA LEU A 307 14.99 -15.46 7.21
C LEU A 307 15.80 -16.45 8.05
N GLN A 308 15.96 -17.65 7.50
CA GLN A 308 16.88 -18.69 7.94
C GLN A 308 17.70 -19.14 6.73
N PRO A 309 18.87 -19.80 6.90
CA PRO A 309 19.62 -20.33 5.77
C PRO A 309 18.75 -21.23 4.89
N GLY A 310 18.65 -20.92 3.60
CA GLY A 310 17.79 -21.63 2.63
C GLY A 310 16.39 -21.05 2.47
N THR A 311 15.97 -20.13 3.36
CA THR A 311 14.69 -19.43 3.23
C THR A 311 14.65 -18.67 1.92
N SER A 312 13.56 -18.82 1.18
CA SER A 312 13.34 -18.15 -0.09
C SER A 312 11.96 -17.50 -0.15
N TYR A 313 11.91 -16.31 -0.75
CA TYR A 313 10.67 -15.55 -0.98
C TYR A 313 10.58 -15.25 -2.47
N LEU A 314 9.40 -15.44 -3.06
CA LEU A 314 9.07 -14.96 -4.39
C LEU A 314 8.21 -13.71 -4.27
N PHE A 315 8.68 -12.61 -4.86
CA PHE A 315 7.96 -11.34 -4.94
C PHE A 315 7.44 -11.12 -6.36
N ARG A 316 6.23 -10.57 -6.45
CA ARG A 316 5.64 -10.07 -7.70
C ARG A 316 6.31 -8.78 -8.16
N PRO A 317 6.12 -8.39 -9.44
CA PRO A 317 6.53 -7.09 -9.96
C PRO A 317 5.96 -5.87 -9.19
N ASP A 318 4.85 -6.03 -8.47
CA ASP A 318 4.26 -5.02 -7.59
C ASP A 318 4.66 -5.20 -6.11
N GLN A 319 5.79 -5.88 -5.85
CA GLN A 319 6.41 -6.06 -4.53
C GLN A 319 5.58 -6.83 -3.49
N HIS A 320 4.49 -7.49 -3.91
CA HIS A 320 3.72 -8.38 -3.07
C HIS A 320 4.39 -9.76 -2.98
N VAL A 321 4.31 -10.40 -1.82
CA VAL A 321 4.76 -11.78 -1.61
C VAL A 321 3.84 -12.72 -2.40
N ALA A 322 4.38 -13.37 -3.43
CA ALA A 322 3.68 -14.43 -4.15
C ALA A 322 3.73 -15.76 -3.39
N ALA A 323 4.90 -16.10 -2.83
CA ALA A 323 5.15 -17.35 -2.15
C ALA A 323 6.40 -17.26 -1.28
N ARG A 324 6.57 -18.20 -0.34
CA ARG A 324 7.76 -18.33 0.50
C ARG A 324 7.97 -19.77 0.95
N TRP A 325 9.23 -20.14 1.21
CA TRP A 325 9.65 -21.50 1.57
C TRP A 325 10.86 -21.49 2.50
N ARG A 326 11.03 -22.52 3.33
CA ARG A 326 12.25 -22.72 4.14
C ARG A 326 13.44 -23.25 3.36
N SER A 327 13.20 -23.84 2.19
CA SER A 327 14.23 -24.37 1.30
C SER A 327 13.90 -24.02 -0.14
N LEU A 328 14.92 -23.57 -0.88
CA LEU A 328 14.78 -23.23 -2.30
C LEU A 328 14.54 -24.49 -3.15
N ASP A 329 13.43 -24.50 -3.87
CA ASP A 329 13.11 -25.52 -4.88
C ASP A 329 12.72 -24.83 -6.19
N VAL A 330 13.39 -25.20 -7.28
CA VAL A 330 13.22 -24.56 -8.58
C VAL A 330 11.81 -24.79 -9.14
N ALA A 331 11.28 -26.01 -9.01
CA ALA A 331 9.97 -26.36 -9.52
C ALA A 331 8.86 -25.62 -8.75
N ARG A 332 9.01 -25.47 -7.42
CA ARG A 332 8.08 -24.68 -6.59
C ARG A 332 8.10 -23.20 -6.97
N VAL A 333 9.27 -22.62 -7.23
CA VAL A 333 9.37 -21.22 -7.70
C VAL A 333 8.68 -21.05 -9.05
N GLN A 334 8.95 -21.92 -10.02
CA GLN A 334 8.30 -21.87 -11.33
C GLN A 334 6.78 -22.02 -11.22
N ALA A 335 6.29 -22.98 -10.43
CA ALA A 335 4.87 -23.18 -10.21
C ALA A 335 4.20 -21.94 -9.57
N ALA A 336 4.85 -21.32 -8.58
CA ALA A 336 4.36 -20.10 -7.95
C ALA A 336 4.36 -18.90 -8.91
N MET A 337 5.37 -18.77 -9.78
CA MET A 337 5.36 -17.76 -10.84
C MET A 337 4.20 -17.96 -11.82
N GLN A 338 3.98 -19.19 -12.29
CA GLN A 338 2.87 -19.51 -13.19
C GLN A 338 1.51 -19.23 -12.55
N ARG A 339 1.36 -19.51 -11.25
CA ARG A 339 0.18 -19.14 -10.47
C ARG A 339 0.00 -17.63 -10.40
N ALA A 340 1.06 -16.89 -10.05
CA ALA A 340 1.03 -15.43 -9.96
C ALA A 340 0.79 -14.76 -11.32
N LEU A 341 1.11 -15.42 -12.42
CA LEU A 341 0.77 -15.00 -13.78
C LEU A 341 -0.65 -15.39 -14.20
N GLY A 342 -1.43 -16.08 -13.37
CA GLY A 342 -2.82 -16.46 -13.67
C GLY A 342 -3.00 -17.72 -14.52
N HIS A 343 -1.93 -18.45 -14.85
CA HIS A 343 -2.00 -19.65 -15.72
C HIS A 343 -2.77 -20.83 -15.10
N GLN A 344 -2.98 -20.84 -13.78
CA GLN A 344 -3.75 -21.90 -13.10
C GLN A 344 -5.28 -21.68 -13.13
N GLN A 345 -5.79 -20.58 -13.69
CA GLN A 345 -7.23 -20.30 -13.78
C GLN A 345 -7.99 -21.13 -14.82
N ALA A 346 -7.32 -21.91 -15.67
CA ALA A 346 -7.97 -22.61 -16.79
C ALA A 346 -8.86 -23.81 -16.39
N SER A 347 -8.92 -24.23 -15.12
CA SER A 347 -9.63 -25.45 -14.68
C SER A 347 -10.92 -25.21 -13.89
N GLY A 348 -11.43 -23.96 -13.83
CA GLY A 348 -12.51 -23.59 -12.89
C GLY A 348 -13.74 -22.89 -13.44
N VAL A 349 -14.00 -22.88 -14.76
CA VAL A 349 -15.25 -22.29 -15.30
C VAL A 349 -16.43 -23.20 -14.92
N LYS A 350 -17.11 -22.88 -13.81
CA LYS A 350 -18.48 -23.32 -13.59
C LYS A 350 -19.37 -22.56 -14.57
N GLU A 351 -20.01 -23.30 -15.47
CA GLU A 351 -21.15 -22.83 -16.25
C GLU A 351 -22.16 -22.14 -15.32
N VAL A 352 -22.34 -20.84 -15.51
CA VAL A 352 -23.52 -20.14 -15.00
C VAL A 352 -24.66 -20.51 -15.93
N LYS A 353 -25.54 -21.39 -15.46
CA LYS A 353 -26.81 -21.68 -16.14
C LYS A 353 -27.66 -20.42 -16.21
N SER A 354 -28.20 -20.21 -17.40
CA SER A 354 -29.13 -19.16 -17.86
C SER A 354 -30.22 -18.76 -16.89
#